data_AF-B1MYX4-F1
#
_entry.id   AF-B1MYX4-F1
#
_cell.length_a   1.000
_cell.length_b   1.000
_cell.length_c   1.000
_cell.angle_alpha   90.00
_cell.angle_beta   90.00
_cell.angle_gamma   90.00
#
_symmetry.space_group_name_H-M   'P 1'
#
loop_
_entity.id
_entity.type
_entity.pdbx_description
1 polymer ?
#
loop_
_entity_poly.entity_id
_entity_poly.type
_entity_poly.pdbx_seq_one_letter_code
_entity_poly.pdbx_strand_id
1 'polypeptide(L)' 'MSVIENREIKKRINYLQSQLDLVDSAVGSLPILVAGIENERTVAQFAEAISQFKTDLQKLYRDLSMFNNIKF' A
#
# COMPACT_ATOMS: atom_id res chain seq x y z
N MET A 1 7.79 -3.10 -28.06
CA MET A 1 8.48 -3.51 -26.82
C MET A 1 8.89 -4.96 -27.00
N SER A 2 10.13 -5.32 -26.69
CA SER A 2 10.58 -6.71 -26.82
C SER A 2 9.94 -7.60 -25.74
N VAL A 3 9.83 -8.90 -26.02
CA VAL A 3 9.28 -9.89 -25.07
C VAL A 3 10.07 -9.88 -23.75
N ILE A 4 11.37 -9.57 -23.80
CA ILE A 4 12.26 -9.51 -22.62
C ILE A 4 11.92 -8.29 -21.75
N GLU A 5 11.74 -7.12 -22.35
CA GLU A 5 11.34 -5.89 -21.64
C GLU A 5 10.00 -6.06 -20.94
N ASN A 6 9.04 -6.66 -21.64
CA ASN A 6 7.71 -6.97 -21.13
C ASN A 6 7.76 -7.90 -19.89
N ARG A 7 8.59 -8.95 -19.94
CA ARG A 7 8.79 -9.87 -18.81
C ARG A 7 9.41 -9.19 -17.60
N GLU A 8 10.36 -8.29 -17.83
CA GLU A 8 11.02 -7.53 -16.77
C GLU A 8 10.08 -6.51 -16.11
N ILE A 9 9.25 -5.82 -16.91
CA ILE A 9 8.19 -4.94 -16.41
C ILE A 9 7.21 -5.71 -15.53
N LYS A 10 6.77 -6.90 -15.97
CA LYS A 10 5.86 -7.74 -15.18
C LYS A 10 6.46 -8.17 -13.83
N LYS A 11 7.76 -8.52 -13.81
CA LYS A 11 8.45 -8.83 -12.54
C LYS A 11 8.47 -7.63 -11.59
N ARG A 12 8.74 -6.43 -12.11
CA ARG A 12 8.77 -5.20 -11.31
C ARG A 12 7.40 -4.84 -10.76
N ILE A 13 6.34 -4.99 -11.56
CA ILE A 13 4.95 -4.79 -11.10
C ILE A 13 4.63 -5.76 -9.97
N ASN A 14 4.91 -7.05 -10.13
CA ASN A 14 4.68 -8.05 -9.08
C ASN A 14 5.48 -7.74 -7.80
N TYR A 15 6.73 -7.29 -7.94
CA TYR A 15 7.54 -6.86 -6.80
C TYR A 15 6.91 -5.68 -6.07
N LEU A 16 6.46 -4.65 -6.79
CA LEU A 16 5.78 -3.49 -6.21
C LEU A 16 4.48 -3.88 -5.49
N GLN A 17 3.70 -4.80 -6.07
CA GLN A 17 2.50 -5.33 -5.41
C GLN A 17 2.87 -6.03 -4.10
N SER A 18 3.88 -6.89 -4.10
CA SER A 18 4.33 -7.57 -2.87
C SER A 18 4.84 -6.59 -1.79
N GLN A 19 5.50 -5.51 -2.18
CA GLN A 19 5.92 -4.47 -1.22
C GLN A 19 4.72 -3.71 -0.65
N LEU A 20 3.70 -3.42 -1.46
CA LEU A 20 2.47 -2.81 -0.96
C LEU A 20 1.70 -3.72 0.01
N ASP A 21 1.65 -5.03 -0.26
CA ASP A 21 1.00 -6.00 0.63
C ASP A 21 1.67 -6.00 2.02
N LEU A 22 3.00 -5.93 2.06
CA LEU A 22 3.77 -5.83 3.31
C LEU A 22 3.46 -4.53 4.07
N VAL A 23 3.39 -3.41 3.35
CA VAL A 23 3.10 -2.10 3.93
C VAL A 23 1.66 -2.06 4.46
N ASP A 24 0.69 -2.60 3.72
CA ASP A 24 -0.72 -2.65 4.13
C ASP A 24 -0.88 -3.50 5.40
N SER A 25 -0.21 -4.66 5.46
CA SER A 25 -0.17 -5.47 6.68
C SER A 25 0.43 -4.71 7.87
N ALA A 26 1.51 -3.96 7.67
CA ALA A 26 2.13 -3.17 8.74
C ALA A 26 1.18 -2.06 9.23
N VAL A 27 0.54 -1.33 8.31
CA VAL A 27 -0.43 -0.27 8.62
C VAL A 27 -1.65 -0.83 9.34
N GLY A 28 -2.10 -2.04 8.98
CA GLY A 28 -3.15 -2.77 9.68
C GLY A 28 -2.86 -3.04 11.15
N SER A 29 -1.59 -3.12 11.53
CA SER A 29 -1.14 -3.36 12.91
C SER A 29 -0.99 -2.09 13.75
N LEU A 30 -0.87 -0.90 13.13
CA LEU A 30 -0.66 0.37 13.82
C LEU A 30 -1.75 0.72 14.85
N PRO A 31 -3.06 0.46 14.61
CA PRO A 31 -4.09 0.72 15.62
C PRO A 31 -3.87 -0.01 16.95
N ILE A 32 -3.27 -1.21 16.92
CA ILE A 32 -2.95 -1.98 18.14
C ILE A 32 -1.88 -1.25 18.96
N LEU A 33 -0.90 -0.63 18.30
CA LEU A 33 0.16 0.14 18.96
C LEU A 33 -0.37 1.45 19.57
N VAL A 34 -1.42 2.02 18.99
CA VAL A 34 -2.05 3.26 19.44
C VAL A 34 -3.04 3.02 20.60
N ALA A 35 -3.55 1.80 20.75
CA ALA A 35 -4.52 1.45 21.80
C ALA A 35 -3.99 1.62 23.24
N GLY A 36 -2.66 1.65 23.43
CA GLY A 36 -2.04 1.88 24.74
C GLY A 36 -1.82 3.37 25.09
N ILE A 37 -2.22 4.31 24.24
CA ILE A 37 -2.00 5.74 24.44
C ILE A 37 -3.18 6.35 25.22
N GLU A 38 -2.91 6.89 26.41
CA GLU A 38 -3.92 7.52 27.28
C GLU A 38 -4.31 8.95 26.84
N ASN A 39 -3.63 9.49 25.83
CA ASN A 39 -3.93 10.82 25.29
C ASN A 39 -4.90 10.71 24.09
N GLU A 40 -6.16 11.06 24.32
CA GLU A 40 -7.22 11.01 23.31
C GLU A 40 -6.91 11.84 22.06
N ARG A 41 -6.27 13.01 22.22
CA ARG A 41 -5.87 13.85 21.08
C ARG A 41 -4.82 13.16 20.23
N THR A 42 -3.84 12.51 20.86
CA THR A 42 -2.82 11.73 20.17
C THR A 42 -3.44 10.54 19.46
N VAL A 43 -4.35 9.79 20.10
CA VAL A 43 -5.08 8.68 19.49
C VAL A 43 -5.84 9.14 18.24
N ALA A 44 -6.54 10.27 18.31
CA ALA A 44 -7.29 10.83 17.18
C ALA A 44 -6.36 11.21 16.01
N GLN A 45 -5.22 11.85 16.27
CA GLN A 45 -4.23 12.20 15.26
C GLN A 45 -3.63 10.96 14.58
N PHE A 46 -3.35 9.90 15.35
CA PHE A 46 -2.88 8.64 14.80
C PHE A 46 -3.97 7.96 13.96
N ALA A 47 -5.23 7.96 14.40
CA ALA A 47 -6.33 7.41 13.64
C ALA A 47 -6.51 8.13 12.29
N GLU A 48 -6.41 9.46 12.28
CA GLU A 48 -6.45 10.27 11.07
C GLU A 48 -5.29 9.93 10.13
N ALA A 49 -4.06 9.88 10.65
CA ALA A 49 -2.88 9.53 9.85
C ALA A 49 -2.97 8.11 9.26
N ILE A 50 -3.43 7.12 10.03
CA ILE A 50 -3.64 5.75 9.56
C ILE A 50 -4.71 5.71 8.46
N SER A 51 -5.80 6.46 8.64
CA SER A 51 -6.88 6.56 7.65
C SER A 51 -6.40 7.16 6.32
N GLN A 52 -5.64 8.26 6.40
CA GLN A 52 -5.04 8.88 5.22
C GLN A 52 -4.08 7.92 4.52
N PHE A 53 -3.23 7.23 5.27
CA PHE A 53 -2.28 6.26 4.72
C PHE A 53 -2.98 5.11 3.99
N LYS A 54 -4.06 4.55 4.58
CA LYS A 54 -4.88 3.52 3.92
C LYS A 54 -5.50 4.02 2.62
N THR A 55 -5.97 5.26 2.61
CA THR A 55 -6.52 5.89 1.40
C THR A 55 -5.47 6.00 0.29
N ASP A 56 -4.25 6.38 0.64
CA ASP A 56 -3.16 6.51 -0.34
C ASP A 56 -2.67 5.14 -0.82
N LEU A 57 -2.61 4.12 0.05
CA LEU A 57 -2.37 2.73 -0.37
C LEU A 57 -3.40 2.24 -1.38
N GLN A 58 -4.69 2.51 -1.15
CA GLN A 58 -5.75 2.13 -2.09
C GLN A 58 -5.58 2.78 -3.47
N LYS A 59 -5.14 4.04 -3.52
CA LYS A 59 -4.81 4.70 -4.80
C LYS A 59 -3.64 3.99 -5.50
N LEU A 60 -2.58 3.67 -4.76
CA LEU A 60 -1.42 2.96 -5.31
C LEU A 60 -1.77 1.58 -5.87
N TYR A 61 -2.63 0.82 -5.16
CA TYR A 61 -3.15 -0.45 -5.68
C TYR A 61 -3.94 -0.26 -6.98
N ARG A 62 -4.81 0.76 -7.03
CA ARG A 62 -5.59 1.08 -8.22
C ARG A 62 -4.68 1.44 -9.39
N ASP A 63 -3.67 2.27 -9.17
CA ASP A 63 -2.72 2.68 -10.21
C ASP A 63 -1.92 1.46 -10.72
N LEU A 64 -1.42 0.62 -9.82
CA LEU A 64 -0.74 -0.64 -10.20
C LEU A 64 -1.65 -1.60 -10.96
N SER A 65 -2.94 -1.69 -10.60
CA SER A 65 -3.89 -2.55 -11.31
C SER A 65 -4.11 -2.12 -12.76
N MET A 66 -3.94 -0.83 -13.08
CA MET A 66 -4.00 -0.35 -14.45
C MET A 66 -2.89 -0.95 -15.30
N PHE A 67 -1.70 -1.15 -14.75
CA PHE A 67 -0.58 -1.78 -15.46
C PHE A 67 -0.76 -3.29 -15.67
N ASN A 68 -1.47 -3.98 -14.76
CA ASN A 68 -1.80 -5.39 -14.92
C ASN A 68 -2.84 -5.64 -16.04
N ASN A 69 -3.64 -4.64 -16.39
CA ASN A 69 -4.63 -4.72 -17.47
C ASN A 69 -4.09 -4.33 -18.85
N ILE A 70 -2.83 -3.88 -18.95
CA ILE A 70 -2.19 -3.60 -20.23
C ILE A 70 -1.81 -4.94 -20.88
N LYS A 71 -2.42 -5.25 -22.03
CA LYS A 71 -1.95 -6.35 -22.90
C LYS A 71 -0.64 -5.91 -23.55
N PHE A 72 0.46 -6.52 -23.13
CA PHE A 72 1.77 -6.33 -23.73
C PHE A 72 2.09 -7.43 -24.75
#